data_AF-A0A946SIK1-F1
#
_entry.id   AF-A0A946SIK1-F1
#
_cell.length_a   1.000
_cell.length_b   1.000
_cell.length_c   1.000
_cell.angle_alpha   90.00
_cell.angle_beta   90.00
_cell.angle_gamma   90.00
#
_symmetry.space_group_name_H-M   'P 1'
#
loop_
_entity.id
_entity.type
_entity.pdbx_description
1 polymer ?
#
loop_
_entity_poly.entity_id
_entity_poly.type
_entity_poly.pdbx_seq_one_letter_code
_entity_poly.pdbx_strand_id
1 'polypeptide(L)'
;MQAPINRSFFAIITVLLLTSVFLISPAQLPVIIFKASLVTLAAILGYWIDYLLFPHMRPGINDGKDQEPIIRSSIAIRRALIILATILGMSLAL
;
A
#
# COMPACT_ATOMS: atom_id res chain seq x y z
N MET A 1 4.70 1.12 -29.88
CA MET A 1 3.23 1.09 -29.74
C MET A 1 2.90 0.44 -28.39
N GLN A 2 2.73 1.23 -27.33
CA GLN A 2 2.31 0.72 -26.02
C GLN A 2 0.78 0.75 -26.00
N ALA A 3 0.13 -0.42 -26.04
CA ALA A 3 -1.32 -0.49 -25.91
C ALA A 3 -1.71 0.08 -24.53
N PRO A 4 -2.66 1.04 -24.45
CA PRO A 4 -3.11 1.55 -23.16
C PRO A 4 -3.73 0.39 -22.39
N ILE A 5 -3.14 0.04 -21.24
CA ILE A 5 -3.67 -1.01 -20.38
C ILE A 5 -5.09 -0.57 -19.97
N ASN A 6 -6.13 -1.27 -20.45
CA ASN A 6 -7.51 -0.91 -20.13
C ASN A 6 -7.75 -1.21 -18.65
N ARG A 7 -7.67 -0.19 -17.79
CA ARG A 7 -7.91 -0.30 -16.34
C ARG A 7 -9.23 -1.00 -16.01
N SER A 8 -10.22 -0.84 -16.89
CA SER A 8 -11.53 -1.49 -16.83
C SER A 8 -11.44 -3.03 -16.86
N PHE A 9 -10.49 -3.58 -17.60
CA PHE A 9 -10.29 -5.04 -17.72
C PHE A 9 -9.87 -5.65 -16.38
N PHE A 10 -8.94 -5.00 -15.67
CA PHE A 10 -8.55 -5.43 -14.32
C PHE A 10 -9.72 -5.35 -13.34
N ALA A 11 -10.51 -4.27 -13.40
CA ALA A 11 -11.69 -4.13 -12.55
C ALA A 11 -12.70 -5.28 -12.77
N ILE A 12 -12.96 -5.65 -14.03
CA ILE A 12 -13.85 -6.76 -14.38
C ILE A 12 -13.32 -8.09 -13.81
N ILE A 13 -12.01 -8.36 -13.98
CA ILE A 13 -11.39 -9.58 -13.47
C ILE A 13 -11.46 -9.65 -11.93
N THR A 14 -11.22 -8.53 -11.23
CA THR A 14 -11.31 -8.46 -9.77
C THR A 14 -12.73 -8.76 -9.29
N VAL A 15 -13.75 -8.18 -9.92
CA VAL A 15 -15.16 -8.42 -9.55
C VAL A 15 -15.55 -9.88 -9.81
N LEU A 16 -15.09 -10.46 -10.92
CA LEU A 16 -15.38 -11.85 -11.27
C LEU A 16 -14.72 -12.83 -10.28
N LEU A 17 -13.46 -12.59 -9.91
CA LEU A 17 -12.76 -13.37 -8.88
C LEU A 17 -13.45 -13.26 -7.52
N LEU A 18 -13.84 -12.06 -7.10
CA LEU A 18 -14.54 -11.84 -5.83
C LEU A 18 -15.88 -12.60 -5.79
N THR A 19 -16.62 -12.58 -6.90
CA THR A 19 -17.90 -13.28 -7.05
C THR A 19 -17.71 -14.80 -7.05
N SER A 20 -16.66 -15.30 -7.69
CA SER A 20 -16.32 -16.73 -7.69
C SER A 20 -15.99 -17.22 -6.27
N VAL A 21 -15.23 -16.43 -5.50
CA VAL A 21 -14.93 -16.73 -4.08
C VAL A 21 -16.20 -16.75 -3.23
N PHE A 22 -17.14 -15.82 -3.46
CA PHE A 22 -18.44 -15.78 -2.78
C PHE A 22 -19.25 -17.06 -3.00
N LEU A 23 -19.24 -17.62 -4.22
CA LEU A 23 -19.98 -18.83 -4.58
C LEU A 23 -19.32 -20.12 -4.06
N ILE A 24 -17.99 -20.18 -4.00
CA ILE A 24 -17.25 -21.39 -3.62
C ILE A 24 -17.16 -21.55 -2.09
N SER A 25 -17.00 -20.44 -1.35
CA SER A 25 -16.87 -20.50 0.11
C SER A 25 -17.42 -19.23 0.78
N PRO A 26 -18.75 -19.14 1.00
CA PRO A 26 -19.35 -17.97 1.65
C PRO A 26 -18.86 -17.76 3.08
N ALA A 27 -18.33 -18.80 3.72
CA ALA A 27 -17.72 -18.73 5.05
C ALA A 27 -16.39 -17.94 5.09
N GLN A 28 -15.74 -17.69 3.94
CA GLN A 28 -14.46 -16.96 3.87
C GLN A 28 -14.61 -15.45 3.73
N LEU A 29 -15.81 -14.93 3.47
CA LEU A 29 -16.05 -13.48 3.36
C LEU A 29 -15.62 -12.70 4.62
N PRO A 30 -15.93 -13.16 5.85
CA PRO A 30 -15.46 -12.48 7.06
C PRO A 30 -13.93 -12.46 7.16
N VAL A 31 -13.27 -13.55 6.73
CA VAL A 31 -11.80 -13.69 6.79
C VAL A 31 -11.11 -12.74 5.81
N ILE A 32 -11.68 -12.55 4.62
CA ILE A 32 -11.15 -11.63 3.60
C ILE A 32 -11.30 -10.19 4.08
N ILE A 33 -12.47 -9.82 4.60
CA ILE A 33 -12.70 -8.48 5.16
C ILE A 33 -11.76 -8.22 6.33
N PHE A 34 -11.55 -9.21 7.20
CA PHE A 34 -10.63 -9.10 8.33
C PHE A 34 -9.18 -8.89 7.86
N LYS A 35 -8.69 -9.71 6.90
CA LYS A 35 -7.34 -9.54 6.33
C LYS A 35 -7.17 -8.19 5.63
N ALA A 36 -8.16 -7.75 4.86
CA ALA A 36 -8.13 -6.42 4.21
C ALA A 36 -8.11 -5.28 5.24
N SER A 37 -8.89 -5.40 6.32
CA SER A 37 -8.92 -4.43 7.42
C SER A 37 -7.57 -4.37 8.13
N LEU A 38 -6.91 -5.51 8.36
CA LEU A 38 -5.57 -5.53 8.96
C LEU A 38 -4.52 -4.90 8.05
N VAL A 39 -4.55 -5.17 6.74
CA VAL A 39 -3.60 -4.56 5.79
C VAL A 39 -3.78 -3.04 5.71
N THR A 40 -5.03 -2.55 5.71
CA THR A 40 -5.29 -1.10 5.72
C THR A 40 -4.83 -0.45 7.02
N LEU A 41 -5.07 -1.09 8.16
CA LEU A 41 -4.58 -0.62 9.46
C LEU A 41 -3.04 -0.61 9.52
N ALA A 42 -2.39 -1.65 8.98
CA ALA A 42 -0.93 -1.72 8.87
C ALA A 42 -0.36 -0.58 8.02
N ALA A 43 -1.01 -0.23 6.91
CA ALA A 43 -0.60 0.89 6.06
C ALA A 43 -0.72 2.24 6.78
N ILE A 44 -1.80 2.45 7.54
CA ILE A 44 -1.99 3.67 8.35
C ILE A 44 -0.90 3.77 9.43
N LEU A 45 -0.62 2.67 10.13
CA LEU A 45 0.45 2.62 11.13
C LEU A 45 1.83 2.88 10.52
N GLY A 46 2.15 2.27 9.38
CA GLY A 46 3.40 2.52 8.66
C GLY A 46 3.56 3.98 8.26
N TYR A 47 2.48 4.64 7.82
CA TYR A 47 2.49 6.06 7.53
C TYR A 47 2.70 6.93 8.78
N TRP A 48 2.06 6.58 9.90
CA TRP A 48 2.27 7.28 11.18
C TRP A 48 3.70 7.13 11.69
N ILE A 49 4.29 5.94 11.58
CA ILE A 49 5.68 5.69 11.96
C ILE A 49 6.62 6.53 11.10
N ASP A 50 6.42 6.58 9.78
CA ASP A 50 7.20 7.44 8.89
C ASP A 50 7.09 8.93 9.28
N TYR A 51 5.89 9.37 9.69
CA TYR A 51 5.64 10.75 10.13
C TYR A 51 6.34 11.10 11.46
N LEU A 52 6.36 10.16 12.42
CA LEU A 52 7.03 10.33 13.72
C LEU A 52 8.55 10.31 13.58
N LEU A 53 9.10 9.44 12.72
CA LEU A 53 10.55 9.27 12.59
C LEU A 53 11.23 10.45 11.86
N PHE A 54 10.52 11.10 10.92
CA PHE A 54 11.09 12.18 10.11
C PHE A 54 10.19 13.42 9.99
N PRO A 55 10.08 14.24 11.06
CA PRO A 55 9.23 15.42 11.07
C PRO A 55 9.58 16.48 10.00
N HIS A 56 10.85 16.54 9.59
CA HIS A 56 11.44 17.60 8.75
C HIS A 56 11.56 17.26 7.26
N MET A 57 11.37 16.00 6.84
CA MET A 57 11.53 15.57 5.43
C MET A 57 10.17 15.28 4.79
N ARG A 58 9.20 16.19 4.99
CA ARG A 58 7.81 16.02 4.50
C ARG A 58 7.77 16.19 2.97
N PRO A 59 7.05 15.33 2.23
CA PRO A 59 6.90 15.49 0.79
C PRO A 59 6.02 16.72 0.56
N GLY A 60 6.58 17.77 -0.04
CA GLY A 60 5.90 19.04 -0.31
C GLY A 60 6.46 20.24 0.46
N ILE A 61 7.37 20.04 1.42
CA ILE A 61 8.16 21.16 1.96
C ILE A 61 9.33 21.40 0.99
N ASN A 62 9.17 22.39 0.11
CA ASN A 62 10.26 22.93 -0.70
C ASN A 62 11.14 23.79 0.21
N ASP A 63 12.16 23.19 0.84
CA ASP A 63 13.13 23.87 1.71
C ASP A 63 14.08 24.82 0.94
N GLY A 64 13.75 25.23 -0.29
CA GLY A 64 14.62 26.07 -1.14
C GLY A 64 15.97 25.46 -1.51
N LYS A 65 16.30 24.28 -0.98
CA LYS A 65 17.44 23.46 -1.39
C LYS A 65 16.96 22.57 -2.53
N ASP A 66 17.50 22.80 -3.71
CA ASP A 66 17.37 21.93 -4.86
C ASP A 66 17.88 20.53 -4.47
N GLN A 67 16.98 19.69 -3.92
CA GLN A 67 17.36 18.36 -3.48
C GLN A 67 17.75 17.55 -4.71
N GLU A 68 19.05 17.24 -4.78
CA GLU A 68 19.64 16.30 -5.72
C GLU A 68 18.69 15.10 -5.94
N PRO A 69 18.49 14.63 -7.18
CA PRO A 69 17.52 13.59 -7.51
C PRO A 69 17.73 12.30 -6.70
N ILE A 70 18.96 12.05 -6.28
CA ILE A 70 19.38 10.92 -5.44
C ILE A 70 18.80 11.00 -4.01
N ILE A 71 18.70 12.21 -3.44
CA ILE A 71 18.15 12.41 -2.10
C ILE A 71 16.63 12.18 -2.14
N ARG A 72 15.95 12.68 -3.18
CA ARG A 72 14.50 12.49 -3.37
C ARG A 72 14.12 11.01 -3.52
N SER A 73 14.89 10.25 -4.30
CA SER A 73 14.66 8.81 -4.47
C SER A 73 14.92 8.03 -3.18
N SER A 74 15.95 8.39 -2.39
CA SER A 74 16.22 7.74 -1.10
C SER A 74 15.09 7.90 -0.07
N ILE A 75 14.43 9.07 -0.04
CA ILE A 75 13.27 9.32 0.84
C ILE A 75 12.09 8.44 0.42
N ALA A 76 11.82 8.32 -0.88
CA ALA A 76 10.74 7.48 -1.39
C ALA A 76 10.98 5.99 -1.08
N ILE A 77 12.22 5.51 -1.23
CA ILE A 77 12.60 4.13 -0.91
C ILE A 77 12.43 3.84 0.57
N ARG A 78 12.85 4.75 1.46
CA ARG A 78 12.68 4.59 2.91
C ARG A 78 11.21 4.47 3.32
N ARG A 79 10.35 5.35 2.80
CA ARG A 79 8.90 5.32 3.05
C ARG A 79 8.29 4.00 2.58
N ALA A 80 8.66 3.56 1.38
CA ALA A 80 8.22 2.28 0.84
C ALA A 80 8.65 1.10 1.72
N LEU A 81 9.89 1.09 2.24
CA LEU A 81 10.39 0.03 3.12
C LEU A 81 9.66 0.00 4.48
N ILE A 82 9.38 1.15 5.10
CA ILE A 82 8.65 1.22 6.38
C ILE A 82 7.22 0.69 6.22
N ILE A 83 6.53 1.09 5.13
CA ILE A 83 5.18 0.63 4.82
C ILE A 83 5.19 -0.87 4.47
N LEU A 84 6.17 -1.32 3.69
CA LEU A 84 6.32 -2.75 3.37
C LEU A 84 6.55 -3.58 4.64
N ALA A 85 7.44 -3.15 5.53
CA ALA A 85 7.76 -3.85 6.77
C ALA A 85 6.55 -3.96 7.72
N THR A 86 5.75 -2.90 7.82
CA THR A 86 4.52 -2.91 8.64
C THR A 86 3.45 -3.82 8.06
N ILE A 87 3.25 -3.81 6.73
CA ILE A 87 2.31 -4.72 6.06
C ILE A 87 2.75 -6.18 6.23
N LEU A 88 4.05 -6.48 6.02
CA LEU A 88 4.58 -7.83 6.19
C LEU A 88 4.47 -8.30 7.64
N GLY A 89 4.84 -7.46 8.62
CA GLY A 89 4.75 -7.81 10.04
C GLY A 89 3.32 -8.15 10.48
N MET A 90 2.33 -7.35 10.05
CA MET A 90 0.92 -7.61 10.35
C MET A 90 0.35 -8.81 9.57
N SER A 91 0.87 -9.10 8.37
CA SER A 91 0.38 -10.20 7.54
C SER A 91 0.99 -11.56 7.91
N LEU A 92 2.23 -11.60 8.41
CA LEU A 92 2.92 -12.83 8.87
C LEU A 92 2.60 -13.20 10.32
N ALA A 93 2.14 -12.25 11.14
CA ALA A 93 1.72 -12.53 12.52
C ALA A 93 0.45 -13.40 12.61
N LEU A 94 -0.17 -13.76 11.48
CA LEU A 94 -1.43 -14.48 11.36
C LEU A 94 -1.31 -15.72 10.47
#